data_AF-A0A146KJM2-F1
#
_entry.id   AF-A0A146KJM2-F1
#
_cell.length_a   1.000
_cell.length_b   1.000
_cell.length_c   1.000
_cell.angle_alpha   90.00
_cell.angle_beta   90.00
_cell.angle_gamma   90.00
#
_symmetry.space_group_name_H-M   'P 1'
#
loop_
_entity.id
_entity.type
_entity.pdbx_description
1 polymer ?
#
loop_
_entity_poly.entity_id
_entity_poly.type
_entity_poly.pdbx_seq_one_letter_code
_entity_poly.pdbx_strand_id
1 'polypeptide(L)'
;MIEAYQNPHKQKIQFEYTDNKLIEPEIFKDDEFVIVKFKPPQEAKPLRKAYVIAVDTSQSMLEKTSTQQQEDSGLSRIDLVKHALKSIVMTMQEDDLITIISFNNAAQIVHDLQKPNKARITGVMNDLQCQGQTNIYDAVRLIFEQQQKIKNYHIVSMLFTDGQPTVEPPRGTLETIKKYVKNVDVKPVNCFGFGYQLNGRLLYEISKATSGWFSFISDQSVLGTVFVNFWAAQMAVCSHFCVTGGDVTKYVEVSAGVEKDVRFQLGKFSTIQIYNDTEKAEIASLWKVVQQPVASIFLKELAVVPTLVFPKAHERMNNLKHIVDQLPEEFQMDFQSDDTQKGQLSKAVENQDFFECWGRNHIFMFCRAHQLQVCPNFYENSLQKYVSEQISEYQNIFENIYCGIPLIKHSQNQVKIEKLDRNMYYNAAGGCYSGDNTVKLNDQTTIKVKDLKKGMILENGLIVSKLVVSPGGDCYSNKNGLLISAYHPVFIKNQWFFPIEIFSKQQEKLDTYYNILFDNPVGKTCFVNETEVAILGHQMKGDVIAHEYFGHRVIADLQAVNLFIVNIEWTRHNQKIDGLKMK
;
A
#
# COMPACT_ATOMS: atom_id res chain seq x y z
N MET A 1 38.15 1.67 -10.29
CA MET A 1 38.15 3.05 -10.80
C MET A 1 37.36 3.07 -12.10
N ILE A 2 36.23 3.76 -12.14
CA ILE A 2 35.43 3.91 -13.37
C ILE A 2 35.99 5.16 -14.07
N GLU A 3 36.69 4.97 -15.19
CA GLU A 3 37.19 6.10 -15.99
C GLU A 3 36.01 6.85 -16.61
N ALA A 4 35.93 8.14 -16.30
CA ALA A 4 34.94 9.04 -16.88
C ALA A 4 35.30 9.33 -18.34
N TYR A 5 34.66 8.62 -19.27
CA TYR A 5 34.69 9.04 -20.68
C TYR A 5 33.99 10.41 -20.82
N GLN A 6 34.73 11.43 -21.24
CA GLN A 6 34.21 12.73 -21.66
C GLN A 6 33.89 12.66 -23.16
N ASN A 7 32.61 12.70 -23.48
CA ASN A 7 32.15 12.77 -24.87
C ASN A 7 32.18 14.24 -25.36
N PRO A 8 32.97 14.59 -26.39
CA PRO A 8 33.08 15.95 -26.90
C PRO A 8 31.84 16.43 -27.68
N HIS A 9 30.84 15.57 -27.91
CA HIS A 9 29.58 15.90 -28.60
C HIS A 9 28.33 15.75 -27.74
N LYS A 10 28.39 16.05 -26.43
CA LYS A 10 27.18 16.17 -25.60
C LYS A 10 26.28 17.30 -26.16
N GLN A 11 25.41 16.99 -27.11
CA GLN A 11 24.10 17.63 -27.14
C GLN A 11 23.46 17.27 -25.80
N LYS A 12 23.44 18.22 -24.87
CA LYS A 12 22.63 18.09 -23.66
C LYS A 12 21.18 18.07 -24.13
N ILE A 13 20.61 16.86 -24.22
CA ILE A 13 19.21 16.69 -24.52
C ILE A 13 18.48 16.96 -23.22
N GLN A 14 17.84 18.11 -23.17
CA GLN A 14 17.09 18.57 -22.02
C GLN A 14 15.62 18.52 -22.39
N PHE A 15 14.81 17.92 -21.52
CA PHE A 15 13.38 17.89 -21.68
C PHE A 15 12.70 18.79 -20.66
N GLU A 16 11.73 19.57 -21.09
CA GLU A 16 10.93 20.42 -20.21
C GLU A 16 9.99 19.59 -19.30
N TYR A 17 9.83 20.10 -18.09
CA TYR A 17 8.96 19.62 -17.02
C TYR A 17 7.99 20.75 -16.63
N THR A 18 6.99 20.47 -15.78
CA THR A 18 6.17 21.55 -15.19
C THR A 18 7.04 22.64 -14.58
N ASP A 19 6.71 23.90 -14.89
CA ASP A 19 7.42 25.12 -14.46
C ASP A 19 8.80 25.35 -15.12
N ASN A 20 8.97 24.99 -16.40
CA ASN A 20 10.18 25.22 -17.22
C ASN A 20 11.47 24.60 -16.64
N LYS A 21 11.34 23.62 -15.74
CA LYS A 21 12.48 22.85 -15.23
C LYS A 21 12.90 21.82 -16.29
N LEU A 22 14.19 21.55 -16.39
CA LEU A 22 14.74 20.63 -17.39
C LEU A 22 15.23 19.33 -16.74
N ILE A 23 14.95 18.19 -17.38
CA ILE A 23 15.52 16.89 -17.04
C ILE A 23 16.42 16.42 -18.18
N GLU A 24 17.63 15.98 -17.83
CA GLU A 24 18.56 15.33 -18.76
C GLU A 24 18.53 13.82 -18.44
N PRO A 25 17.85 12.99 -19.27
CA PRO A 25 17.84 11.56 -19.03
C PRO A 25 19.27 11.01 -19.17
N GLU A 26 19.69 10.23 -18.18
CA GLU A 26 20.98 9.57 -18.19
C GLU A 26 20.85 8.20 -18.85
N ILE A 27 21.74 7.88 -19.78
CA ILE A 27 21.65 6.65 -20.56
C ILE A 27 22.90 5.80 -20.35
N PHE A 28 22.68 4.54 -20.01
CA PHE A 28 23.69 3.56 -19.68
C PHE A 28 23.42 2.25 -20.40
N LYS A 29 24.38 1.33 -20.37
CA LYS A 29 24.17 -0.08 -20.67
C LYS A 29 24.84 -0.95 -19.62
N ASP A 30 24.27 -2.12 -19.38
CA ASP A 30 24.95 -3.23 -18.73
C ASP A 30 25.14 -4.38 -19.75
N ASP A 31 25.46 -5.58 -19.29
CA ASP A 31 25.71 -6.74 -20.17
C ASP A 31 24.45 -7.23 -20.91
N GLU A 32 23.24 -6.93 -20.43
CA GLU A 32 21.97 -7.37 -21.03
C GLU A 32 21.04 -6.23 -21.45
N PHE A 33 21.15 -5.04 -20.86
CA PHE A 33 20.19 -3.96 -21.03
C PHE A 33 20.83 -2.62 -21.37
N VAL A 34 20.10 -1.83 -22.14
CA VAL A 34 20.17 -0.38 -22.15
C VAL A 34 19.26 0.16 -21.05
N ILE A 35 19.74 1.13 -20.28
CA ILE A 35 19.01 1.76 -19.18
C ILE A 35 18.89 3.26 -19.45
N VAL A 36 17.66 3.78 -19.43
CA VAL A 36 17.35 5.22 -19.46
C VAL A 36 16.86 5.64 -18.09
N LYS A 37 17.58 6.54 -17.42
CA LYS A 37 17.31 6.98 -16.06
C LYS A 37 16.85 8.45 -16.03
N PHE A 38 15.73 8.69 -15.37
CA PHE A 38 15.14 9.99 -15.10
C PHE A 38 15.36 10.34 -13.63
N LYS A 39 15.94 11.51 -13.38
CA LYS A 39 16.13 12.10 -12.05
C LYS A 39 15.30 13.39 -11.91
N PRO A 40 14.09 13.31 -11.36
CA PRO A 40 13.27 14.50 -11.14
C PRO A 40 13.79 15.33 -9.95
N PRO A 41 13.39 16.61 -9.85
CA PRO A 41 13.59 17.39 -8.63
C PRO A 41 12.84 16.75 -7.44
N GLN A 42 13.28 17.03 -6.22
CA GLN A 42 12.64 16.51 -5.00
C GLN A 42 11.17 16.93 -4.88
N GLU A 43 10.89 18.17 -5.27
CA GLU A 43 9.54 18.73 -5.33
C GLU A 43 9.26 19.36 -6.69
N ALA A 44 8.06 19.13 -7.19
CA ALA A 44 7.53 19.83 -8.35
C ALA A 44 6.01 19.87 -8.37
N LYS A 45 5.46 20.82 -9.13
CA LYS A 45 4.02 21.00 -9.29
C LYS A 45 3.41 19.83 -10.05
N PRO A 46 2.43 19.12 -9.51
CA PRO A 46 1.75 18.03 -10.21
C PRO A 46 1.09 18.44 -11.52
N LEU A 47 1.01 17.51 -12.47
CA LEU A 47 0.18 17.67 -13.67
C LEU A 47 -1.31 17.63 -13.33
N ARG A 48 -2.15 18.24 -14.17
CA ARG A 48 -3.62 18.15 -14.09
C ARG A 48 -4.07 16.74 -14.46
N LYS A 49 -5.15 16.22 -13.88
CA LYS A 49 -5.52 14.81 -14.08
C LYS A 49 -6.79 14.64 -14.91
N ALA A 50 -6.79 13.59 -15.71
CA ALA A 50 -7.98 13.08 -16.37
C ALA A 50 -8.12 11.59 -16.04
N TYR A 51 -9.24 11.22 -15.43
CA TYR A 51 -9.51 9.89 -14.95
C TYR A 51 -10.33 9.10 -15.96
N VAL A 52 -9.89 7.90 -16.32
CA VAL A 52 -10.66 6.99 -17.16
C VAL A 52 -10.85 5.68 -16.41
N ILE A 53 -12.01 5.53 -15.79
CA ILE A 53 -12.26 4.50 -14.79
C ILE A 53 -13.22 3.46 -15.36
N ALA A 54 -12.79 2.21 -15.49
CA ALA A 54 -13.63 1.08 -15.83
C ALA A 54 -13.91 0.20 -14.61
N VAL A 55 -15.20 -0.01 -14.33
CA VAL A 55 -15.69 -0.80 -13.21
C VAL A 55 -16.42 -2.04 -13.74
N ASP A 56 -15.94 -3.19 -13.32
CA ASP A 56 -16.61 -4.46 -13.55
C ASP A 56 -17.93 -4.49 -12.78
N THR A 57 -18.98 -4.82 -13.50
CA THR A 57 -20.36 -4.97 -13.01
C THR A 57 -20.91 -6.34 -13.38
N SER A 58 -20.04 -7.34 -13.54
CA SER A 58 -20.42 -8.74 -13.67
C SER A 58 -21.01 -9.30 -12.37
N GLN A 59 -21.69 -10.44 -12.45
CA GLN A 59 -22.35 -11.04 -11.29
C GLN A 59 -21.37 -11.42 -10.16
N SER A 60 -20.15 -11.83 -10.47
CA SER A 60 -19.14 -12.24 -9.49
C SER A 60 -18.63 -11.09 -8.61
N MET A 61 -18.83 -9.84 -9.03
CA MET A 61 -18.54 -8.65 -8.22
C MET A 61 -19.47 -8.50 -7.00
N LEU A 62 -20.58 -9.27 -6.93
CA LEU A 62 -21.44 -9.38 -5.75
C LEU A 62 -20.88 -10.33 -4.68
N GLU A 63 -19.87 -11.13 -5.00
CA GLU A 63 -19.25 -12.03 -4.03
C GLU A 63 -18.55 -11.24 -2.92
N LYS A 64 -18.63 -11.78 -1.70
CA LYS A 64 -17.97 -11.20 -0.53
C LYS A 64 -16.46 -11.41 -0.59
N THR A 65 -15.71 -10.48 0.00
CA THR A 65 -14.27 -10.62 0.18
C THR A 65 -13.97 -11.20 1.57
N SER A 66 -14.20 -12.49 1.78
CA SER A 66 -13.80 -13.17 3.02
C SER A 66 -12.92 -14.39 2.73
N THR A 67 -11.93 -14.61 3.60
CA THR A 67 -11.28 -15.91 3.79
C THR A 67 -11.93 -16.64 4.95
N GLN A 68 -11.79 -17.96 4.98
CA GLN A 68 -12.31 -18.82 6.06
C GLN A 68 -11.71 -18.54 7.45
N GLN A 69 -10.84 -17.54 7.63
CA GLN A 69 -10.09 -17.28 8.87
C GLN A 69 -10.09 -15.81 9.36
N GLN A 70 -10.80 -14.89 8.71
CA GLN A 70 -10.99 -13.50 9.18
C GLN A 70 -12.46 -13.12 9.21
N GLU A 71 -12.85 -12.24 10.14
CA GLU A 71 -14.23 -11.76 10.30
C GLU A 71 -14.81 -11.27 8.97
N ASP A 72 -15.95 -11.84 8.58
CA ASP A 72 -16.69 -11.46 7.37
C ASP A 72 -17.13 -9.99 7.49
N SER A 73 -16.44 -9.08 6.80
CA SER A 73 -16.84 -7.67 6.72
C SER A 73 -18.21 -7.50 6.06
N GLY A 74 -18.73 -8.55 5.42
CA GLY A 74 -20.00 -8.57 4.71
C GLY A 74 -19.99 -7.80 3.39
N LEU A 75 -18.91 -7.08 3.07
CA LEU A 75 -18.81 -6.24 1.88
C LEU A 75 -18.55 -7.08 0.62
N SER A 76 -19.26 -6.73 -0.46
CA SER A 76 -18.98 -7.29 -1.78
C SER A 76 -17.78 -6.61 -2.44
N ARG A 77 -17.20 -7.25 -3.46
CA ARG A 77 -16.11 -6.64 -4.26
C ARG A 77 -16.54 -5.30 -4.86
N ILE A 78 -17.79 -5.17 -5.33
CA ILE A 78 -18.30 -3.90 -5.85
C ILE A 78 -18.41 -2.83 -4.77
N ASP A 79 -18.73 -3.19 -3.52
CA ASP A 79 -18.75 -2.23 -2.40
C ASP A 79 -17.34 -1.68 -2.15
N LEU A 80 -16.32 -2.55 -2.16
CA LEU A 80 -14.93 -2.13 -2.05
C LEU A 80 -14.53 -1.15 -3.16
N VAL A 81 -14.90 -1.44 -4.41
CA VAL A 81 -14.65 -0.53 -5.54
C VAL A 81 -15.35 0.80 -5.34
N LYS A 82 -16.66 0.81 -5.00
CA LYS A 82 -17.42 2.04 -4.76
C LYS A 82 -16.82 2.87 -3.64
N HIS A 83 -16.33 2.23 -2.57
CA HIS A 83 -15.69 2.91 -1.45
C HIS A 83 -14.37 3.57 -1.88
N ALA A 84 -13.55 2.85 -2.63
CA ALA A 84 -12.28 3.38 -3.13
C ALA A 84 -12.47 4.49 -4.17
N LEU A 85 -13.48 4.40 -5.04
CA LEU A 85 -13.81 5.48 -5.97
C LEU A 85 -14.32 6.74 -5.27
N LYS A 86 -15.03 6.59 -4.14
CA LYS A 86 -15.50 7.72 -3.35
C LYS A 86 -14.34 8.55 -2.78
N SER A 87 -13.24 7.91 -2.35
CA SER A 87 -12.04 8.64 -1.88
C SER A 87 -11.40 9.46 -2.99
N ILE A 88 -11.29 8.88 -4.19
CA ILE A 88 -10.82 9.56 -5.40
C ILE A 88 -11.69 10.80 -5.66
N VAL A 89 -13.02 10.63 -5.77
CA VAL A 89 -13.95 11.73 -6.07
C VAL A 89 -13.91 12.85 -5.03
N MET A 90 -13.66 12.54 -3.76
CA MET A 90 -13.53 13.55 -2.71
C MET A 90 -12.29 14.44 -2.91
N THR A 91 -11.25 13.93 -3.56
CA THR A 91 -9.95 14.59 -3.72
C THR A 91 -9.72 15.26 -5.07
N MET A 92 -10.58 14.99 -6.04
CA MET A 92 -10.53 15.62 -7.36
C MET A 92 -10.60 17.15 -7.26
N GLN A 93 -9.81 17.80 -8.11
CA GLN A 93 -9.75 19.25 -8.28
C GLN A 93 -10.78 19.71 -9.33
N GLU A 94 -11.13 21.00 -9.32
CA GLU A 94 -12.19 21.56 -10.20
C GLU A 94 -11.85 21.52 -11.70
N ASP A 95 -10.56 21.44 -12.03
CA ASP A 95 -10.06 21.41 -13.40
C ASP A 95 -9.71 20.00 -13.90
N ASP A 96 -9.86 18.98 -13.06
CA ASP A 96 -9.70 17.60 -13.48
C ASP A 96 -10.83 17.17 -14.44
N LEU A 97 -10.64 16.04 -15.12
CA LEU A 97 -11.66 15.40 -15.95
C LEU A 97 -11.90 13.98 -15.48
N ILE A 98 -13.11 13.45 -15.66
CA ILE A 98 -13.43 12.06 -15.32
C ILE A 98 -14.38 11.44 -16.35
N THR A 99 -14.08 10.20 -16.70
CA THR A 99 -14.96 9.26 -17.40
C THR A 99 -15.16 8.03 -16.52
N ILE A 100 -16.40 7.55 -16.41
CA ILE A 100 -16.74 6.27 -15.77
C ILE A 100 -17.36 5.34 -16.79
N ILE A 101 -16.76 4.17 -16.92
CA ILE A 101 -17.18 3.06 -17.75
C ILE A 101 -17.66 1.96 -16.80
N SER A 102 -18.85 1.43 -17.03
CA SER A 102 -19.26 0.16 -16.42
C SER A 102 -19.19 -0.93 -17.47
N PHE A 103 -18.85 -2.15 -17.10
CA PHE A 103 -18.83 -3.25 -18.05
C PHE A 103 -19.31 -4.56 -17.44
N ASN A 104 -19.98 -5.35 -18.27
CA ASN A 104 -20.34 -6.74 -17.98
C ASN A 104 -20.25 -7.55 -19.28
N ASN A 105 -21.38 -7.89 -19.93
CA ASN A 105 -21.43 -8.44 -21.29
C ASN A 105 -20.85 -7.47 -22.34
N ALA A 106 -21.01 -6.17 -22.11
CA ALA A 106 -20.44 -5.10 -22.93
C ALA A 106 -20.01 -3.93 -22.03
N ALA A 107 -19.11 -3.08 -22.53
CA ALA A 107 -18.69 -1.87 -21.85
C ALA A 107 -19.54 -0.67 -22.28
N GLN A 108 -19.95 0.15 -21.32
CA GLN A 108 -20.77 1.35 -21.53
C GLN A 108 -20.23 2.52 -20.72
N ILE A 109 -20.24 3.71 -21.33
CA ILE A 109 -19.90 4.97 -20.66
C ILE A 109 -21.12 5.40 -19.84
N VAL A 110 -21.02 5.37 -18.52
CA VAL A 110 -22.07 5.82 -17.58
C VAL A 110 -21.85 7.26 -17.12
N HIS A 111 -20.63 7.76 -17.27
CA HIS A 111 -20.29 9.17 -17.13
C HIS A 111 -19.24 9.52 -18.19
N ASP A 112 -19.60 10.33 -19.19
CA ASP A 112 -18.65 10.72 -20.25
C ASP A 112 -17.70 11.81 -19.77
N LEU A 113 -16.60 12.01 -20.50
CA LEU A 113 -15.48 12.87 -20.12
C LEU A 113 -15.91 14.31 -19.79
N GLN A 114 -16.01 14.62 -18.50
CA GLN A 114 -16.50 15.90 -18.01
C GLN A 114 -15.74 16.34 -16.75
N LYS A 115 -15.85 17.63 -16.41
CA LYS A 115 -15.38 18.14 -15.11
C LYS A 115 -16.10 17.44 -13.96
N PRO A 116 -15.45 17.23 -12.81
CA PRO A 116 -16.02 16.46 -11.73
C PRO A 116 -17.23 17.18 -11.10
N ASN A 117 -18.40 16.58 -11.24
CA ASN A 117 -19.56 16.90 -10.40
C ASN A 117 -19.71 15.78 -9.35
N LYS A 118 -19.22 16.03 -8.13
CA LYS A 118 -19.16 15.02 -7.06
C LYS A 118 -20.52 14.38 -6.77
N ALA A 119 -21.61 15.15 -6.80
CA ALA A 119 -22.96 14.63 -6.59
C ALA A 119 -23.42 13.71 -7.72
N ARG A 120 -23.23 14.13 -8.99
CA ARG A 120 -23.57 13.31 -10.16
C ARG A 120 -22.74 12.03 -10.20
N ILE A 121 -21.44 12.12 -9.97
CA ILE A 121 -20.55 10.96 -9.96
C ILE A 121 -20.93 9.99 -8.84
N THR A 122 -21.25 10.50 -7.65
CA THR A 122 -21.74 9.68 -6.54
C THR A 122 -23.05 8.97 -6.89
N GLY A 123 -23.98 9.65 -7.59
CA GLY A 123 -25.18 9.03 -8.14
C GLY A 123 -24.86 7.89 -9.09
N VAL A 124 -24.02 8.13 -10.09
CA VAL A 124 -23.57 7.11 -11.05
C VAL A 124 -22.95 5.90 -10.36
N MET A 125 -22.10 6.10 -9.35
CA MET A 125 -21.49 5.01 -8.59
C MET A 125 -22.53 4.20 -7.79
N ASN A 126 -23.52 4.88 -7.20
CA ASN A 126 -24.58 4.20 -6.44
C ASN A 126 -25.44 3.34 -7.37
N ASP A 127 -25.72 3.82 -8.58
CA ASP A 127 -26.57 3.17 -9.58
C ASP A 127 -25.91 1.99 -10.30
N LEU A 128 -24.61 1.72 -10.08
CA LEU A 128 -23.95 0.53 -10.63
C LEU A 128 -24.59 -0.74 -10.07
N GLN A 129 -25.15 -1.55 -10.97
CA GLN A 129 -25.77 -2.84 -10.69
C GLN A 129 -24.97 -3.97 -11.32
N CYS A 130 -24.70 -5.00 -10.52
CA CYS A 130 -23.91 -6.14 -10.95
C CYS A 130 -24.80 -7.24 -11.55
N GLN A 131 -24.50 -7.65 -12.78
CA GLN A 131 -25.23 -8.69 -13.52
C GLN A 131 -24.40 -9.20 -14.70
N GLY A 132 -24.74 -10.40 -15.18
CA GLY A 132 -24.23 -10.89 -16.45
C GLY A 132 -22.76 -11.32 -16.40
N GLN A 133 -22.11 -11.21 -17.57
CA GLN A 133 -20.77 -11.73 -17.85
C GLN A 133 -19.68 -10.67 -17.65
N THR A 134 -18.44 -10.99 -18.03
CA THR A 134 -17.24 -10.16 -17.84
C THR A 134 -16.50 -10.00 -19.17
N ASN A 135 -16.55 -8.81 -19.77
CA ASN A 135 -15.94 -8.47 -21.05
C ASN A 135 -14.82 -7.43 -20.88
N ILE A 136 -13.65 -7.91 -20.40
CA ILE A 136 -12.48 -7.07 -20.11
C ILE A 136 -11.94 -6.39 -21.38
N TYR A 137 -11.94 -7.11 -22.51
CA TYR A 137 -11.47 -6.54 -23.78
C TYR A 137 -12.24 -5.28 -24.15
N ASP A 138 -13.57 -5.33 -24.07
CA ASP A 138 -14.42 -4.20 -24.46
C ASP A 138 -14.24 -3.00 -23.51
N ALA A 139 -14.03 -3.26 -22.22
CA ALA A 139 -13.69 -2.23 -21.25
C ALA A 139 -12.36 -1.56 -21.57
N VAL A 140 -11.30 -2.33 -21.84
CA VAL A 140 -9.97 -1.79 -22.21
C VAL A 140 -10.01 -1.04 -23.54
N ARG A 141 -10.76 -1.53 -24.53
CA ARG A 141 -11.00 -0.82 -25.79
C ARG A 141 -11.63 0.56 -25.54
N LEU A 142 -12.66 0.62 -24.71
CA LEU A 142 -13.37 1.86 -24.41
C LEU A 142 -12.52 2.82 -23.55
N ILE A 143 -11.65 2.29 -22.67
CA ILE A 143 -10.60 3.10 -22.03
C ILE A 143 -9.73 3.76 -23.10
N PHE A 144 -9.15 2.99 -24.03
CA PHE A 144 -8.28 3.53 -25.07
C PHE A 144 -8.97 4.60 -25.92
N GLU A 145 -10.22 4.39 -26.31
CA GLU A 145 -11.02 5.38 -27.05
C GLU A 145 -11.20 6.69 -26.27
N GLN A 146 -11.36 6.62 -24.95
CA GLN A 146 -11.47 7.79 -24.08
C GLN A 146 -10.12 8.48 -23.86
N GLN A 147 -9.02 7.73 -23.77
CA GLN A 147 -7.67 8.30 -23.70
C GLN A 147 -7.38 9.20 -24.91
N GLN A 148 -7.78 8.79 -26.13
CA GLN A 148 -7.54 9.56 -27.35
C GLN A 148 -8.28 10.91 -27.40
N LYS A 149 -9.32 11.09 -26.57
CA LYS A 149 -10.07 12.36 -26.48
C LYS A 149 -9.41 13.37 -25.55
N ILE A 150 -8.50 12.92 -24.68
CA ILE A 150 -7.90 13.74 -23.64
C ILE A 150 -6.57 14.31 -24.14
N LYS A 151 -6.36 15.61 -23.93
CA LYS A 151 -5.12 16.33 -24.30
C LYS A 151 -4.66 17.23 -23.17
N ASN A 152 -3.36 17.32 -22.92
CA ASN A 152 -2.76 18.19 -21.89
C ASN A 152 -3.18 17.82 -20.44
N TYR A 153 -3.42 16.53 -20.19
CA TYR A 153 -3.70 15.99 -18.87
C TYR A 153 -2.87 14.74 -18.62
N HIS A 154 -2.48 14.53 -17.36
CA HIS A 154 -2.06 13.23 -16.87
C HIS A 154 -3.25 12.26 -16.86
N ILE A 155 -3.22 11.27 -17.73
CA ILE A 155 -4.31 10.30 -17.87
C ILE A 155 -4.11 9.16 -16.89
N VAL A 156 -4.98 9.07 -15.88
CA VAL A 156 -4.97 7.98 -14.90
C VAL A 156 -6.09 7.01 -15.25
N SER A 157 -5.74 5.94 -15.97
CA SER A 157 -6.72 4.89 -16.32
C SER A 157 -6.71 3.76 -15.30
N MET A 158 -7.89 3.31 -14.89
CA MET A 158 -8.07 2.28 -13.86
C MET A 158 -9.06 1.22 -14.34
N LEU A 159 -8.72 -0.05 -14.16
CA LEU A 159 -9.58 -1.19 -14.43
C LEU A 159 -9.80 -1.98 -13.13
N PHE A 160 -11.03 -1.98 -12.62
CA PHE A 160 -11.44 -2.72 -11.42
C PHE A 160 -12.21 -3.97 -11.84
N THR A 161 -11.73 -5.17 -11.48
CA THR A 161 -12.35 -6.45 -11.87
C THR A 161 -11.86 -7.59 -10.99
N ASP A 162 -12.60 -8.70 -10.93
CA ASP A 162 -12.10 -9.98 -10.42
C ASP A 162 -11.50 -10.86 -11.55
N GLY A 163 -11.35 -10.30 -12.74
CA GLY A 163 -10.44 -10.75 -13.80
C GLY A 163 -10.79 -12.06 -14.49
N GLN A 164 -11.99 -12.61 -14.35
CA GLN A 164 -12.40 -13.81 -15.09
C GLN A 164 -13.20 -13.44 -16.34
N PRO A 165 -12.57 -13.15 -17.50
CA PRO A 165 -13.32 -12.84 -18.71
C PRO A 165 -14.15 -14.05 -19.14
N THR A 166 -15.44 -13.83 -19.35
CA THR A 166 -16.38 -14.81 -19.90
C THR A 166 -16.81 -14.47 -21.32
N VAL A 167 -16.43 -13.28 -21.80
CA VAL A 167 -16.52 -12.85 -23.19
C VAL A 167 -15.11 -12.56 -23.71
N GLU A 168 -14.71 -13.23 -24.78
CA GLU A 168 -13.37 -13.15 -25.36
C GLU A 168 -13.46 -12.82 -26.86
N PRO A 169 -12.61 -11.91 -27.38
CA PRO A 169 -12.49 -11.75 -28.83
C PRO A 169 -11.88 -13.01 -29.47
N PRO A 170 -12.04 -13.23 -30.79
CA PRO A 170 -11.59 -14.48 -31.45
C PRO A 170 -10.10 -14.81 -31.29
N ARG A 171 -9.24 -13.81 -31.06
CA ARG A 171 -7.79 -13.99 -30.84
C ARG A 171 -7.40 -14.05 -29.36
N GLY A 172 -8.38 -13.98 -28.45
CA GLY A 172 -8.18 -13.75 -27.02
C GLY A 172 -7.88 -12.28 -26.69
N THR A 173 -8.25 -11.88 -25.48
CA THR A 173 -8.15 -10.51 -24.98
C THR A 173 -6.72 -9.99 -25.04
N LEU A 174 -5.75 -10.78 -24.56
CA LEU A 174 -4.36 -10.33 -24.45
C LEU A 174 -3.70 -10.05 -25.81
N GLU A 175 -3.83 -10.96 -26.77
CA GLU A 175 -3.22 -10.77 -28.09
C GLU A 175 -3.88 -9.62 -28.86
N THR A 176 -5.18 -9.41 -28.65
CA THR A 176 -5.90 -8.29 -29.26
C THR A 176 -5.43 -6.95 -28.68
N ILE A 177 -5.24 -6.86 -27.35
CA ILE A 177 -4.68 -5.68 -26.69
C ILE A 177 -3.24 -5.43 -27.15
N LYS A 178 -2.38 -6.47 -27.16
CA LYS A 178 -0.98 -6.36 -27.63
C LYS A 178 -0.89 -5.86 -29.07
N LYS A 179 -1.82 -6.27 -29.93
CA LYS A 179 -1.89 -5.75 -31.31
C LYS A 179 -2.33 -4.28 -31.35
N TYR A 180 -3.27 -3.88 -30.50
CA TYR A 180 -3.75 -2.50 -30.43
C TYR A 180 -2.64 -1.54 -29.99
N VAL A 181 -1.96 -1.84 -28.87
CA VAL A 181 -0.90 -0.98 -28.30
C VAL A 181 0.32 -0.82 -29.20
N LYS A 182 0.53 -1.72 -30.17
CA LYS A 182 1.58 -1.56 -31.20
C LYS A 182 1.29 -0.46 -32.22
N ASN A 183 0.02 -0.13 -32.42
CA ASN A 183 -0.42 0.77 -33.49
C ASN A 183 -0.97 2.10 -32.97
N VAL A 184 -1.21 2.20 -31.65
CA VAL A 184 -1.84 3.36 -31.03
C VAL A 184 -1.04 3.72 -29.79
N ASP A 185 -0.71 5.01 -29.63
CA ASP A 185 -0.14 5.53 -28.38
C ASP A 185 -1.20 5.43 -27.28
N VAL A 186 -1.01 4.50 -26.36
CA VAL A 186 -1.90 4.26 -25.23
C VAL A 186 -1.21 4.68 -23.95
N LYS A 187 -1.98 5.27 -23.05
CA LYS A 187 -1.51 5.61 -21.70
C LYS A 187 -1.72 4.42 -20.75
N PRO A 188 -1.00 4.38 -19.60
CA PRO A 188 -1.08 3.29 -18.64
C PRO A 188 -2.50 2.88 -18.24
N VAL A 189 -2.77 1.56 -18.26
CA VAL A 189 -3.98 0.97 -17.68
C VAL A 189 -3.60 0.26 -16.39
N ASN A 190 -3.96 0.86 -15.26
CA ASN A 190 -3.70 0.33 -13.93
C ASN A 190 -4.78 -0.68 -13.57
N CYS A 191 -4.41 -1.95 -13.39
CA CYS A 191 -5.32 -3.05 -13.16
C CYS A 191 -5.39 -3.41 -11.67
N PHE A 192 -6.59 -3.35 -11.11
CA PHE A 192 -6.90 -3.66 -9.71
C PHE A 192 -7.78 -4.91 -9.67
N GLY A 193 -7.16 -6.02 -9.28
CA GLY A 193 -7.77 -7.34 -9.24
C GLY A 193 -8.30 -7.69 -7.85
N PHE A 194 -9.57 -8.09 -7.75
CA PHE A 194 -10.21 -8.41 -6.47
C PHE A 194 -10.43 -9.91 -6.26
N GLY A 195 -10.14 -10.37 -5.04
CA GLY A 195 -10.47 -11.73 -4.59
C GLY A 195 -9.51 -12.83 -5.09
N TYR A 196 -9.60 -14.00 -4.46
CA TYR A 196 -8.65 -15.11 -4.65
C TYR A 196 -8.82 -15.87 -5.95
N GLN A 197 -9.97 -15.77 -6.61
CA GLN A 197 -10.22 -16.46 -7.89
C GLN A 197 -9.82 -15.61 -9.12
N LEU A 198 -9.04 -14.55 -8.90
CA LEU A 198 -8.61 -13.62 -9.93
C LEU A 198 -7.69 -14.27 -10.99
N ASN A 199 -7.94 -14.02 -12.28
CA ASN A 199 -6.94 -14.26 -13.33
C ASN A 199 -5.86 -13.16 -13.33
N GLY A 200 -4.98 -13.18 -12.32
CA GLY A 200 -4.00 -12.11 -12.14
C GLY A 200 -2.95 -12.09 -13.25
N ARG A 201 -2.72 -13.21 -13.94
CA ARG A 201 -1.84 -13.26 -15.12
C ARG A 201 -2.37 -12.38 -16.25
N LEU A 202 -3.67 -12.42 -16.54
CA LEU A 202 -4.28 -11.58 -17.57
C LEU A 202 -4.12 -10.09 -17.22
N LEU A 203 -4.48 -9.70 -16.00
CA LEU A 203 -4.37 -8.30 -15.56
C LEU A 203 -2.92 -7.81 -15.49
N TYR A 204 -1.99 -8.66 -15.04
CA TYR A 204 -0.56 -8.38 -15.07
C TYR A 204 -0.06 -8.16 -16.51
N GLU A 205 -0.48 -8.98 -17.46
CA GLU A 205 -0.06 -8.84 -18.86
C GLU A 205 -0.69 -7.61 -19.55
N ILE A 206 -1.93 -7.22 -19.20
CA ILE A 206 -2.56 -5.98 -19.67
C ILE A 206 -1.80 -4.76 -19.13
N SER A 207 -1.53 -4.73 -17.83
CA SER A 207 -0.81 -3.61 -17.20
C SER A 207 0.64 -3.51 -17.74
N LYS A 208 1.31 -4.65 -17.95
CA LYS A 208 2.63 -4.70 -18.57
C LYS A 208 2.63 -4.19 -20.01
N ALA A 209 1.62 -4.57 -20.81
CA ALA A 209 1.50 -4.13 -22.20
C ALA A 209 1.24 -2.62 -22.35
N THR A 210 0.68 -1.98 -21.33
CA THR A 210 0.32 -0.55 -21.32
C THR A 210 1.23 0.32 -20.45
N SER A 211 2.25 -0.25 -19.79
CA SER A 211 3.04 0.44 -18.76
C SER A 211 2.30 0.79 -17.45
N GLY A 212 1.14 0.18 -17.17
CA GLY A 212 0.37 0.39 -15.92
C GLY A 212 0.72 -0.54 -14.77
N TRP A 213 0.16 -0.22 -13.60
CA TRP A 213 0.25 -0.99 -12.36
C TRP A 213 -0.58 -2.27 -12.42
N PHE A 214 -0.16 -3.29 -11.68
CA PHE A 214 -0.99 -4.43 -11.34
C PHE A 214 -1.04 -4.54 -9.82
N SER A 215 -2.25 -4.48 -9.26
CA SER A 215 -2.50 -4.59 -7.84
C SER A 215 -3.45 -5.74 -7.55
N PHE A 216 -3.04 -6.62 -6.65
CA PHE A 216 -3.86 -7.71 -6.13
C PHE A 216 -4.47 -7.30 -4.80
N ILE A 217 -5.79 -7.32 -4.71
CA ILE A 217 -6.56 -6.92 -3.53
C ILE A 217 -7.32 -8.16 -3.04
N SER A 218 -6.80 -8.80 -2.01
CA SER A 218 -7.43 -9.95 -1.37
C SER A 218 -8.69 -9.57 -0.59
N ASP A 219 -8.62 -8.44 0.10
CA ASP A 219 -9.61 -8.00 1.09
C ASP A 219 -9.51 -6.48 1.34
N GLN A 220 -10.38 -5.98 2.23
CA GLN A 220 -10.50 -4.57 2.57
C GLN A 220 -9.24 -3.99 3.26
N SER A 221 -8.48 -4.79 4.01
CA SER A 221 -7.27 -4.32 4.69
C SER A 221 -6.20 -3.91 3.67
N VAL A 222 -6.04 -4.73 2.62
CA VAL A 222 -5.12 -4.47 1.50
C VAL A 222 -5.63 -3.33 0.61
N LEU A 223 -6.95 -3.21 0.44
CA LEU A 223 -7.55 -2.16 -0.41
C LEU A 223 -7.09 -0.75 -0.02
N GLY A 224 -7.18 -0.41 1.26
CA GLY A 224 -6.86 0.94 1.73
C GLY A 224 -5.38 1.28 1.49
N THR A 225 -4.49 0.33 1.79
CA THR A 225 -3.05 0.53 1.59
C THR A 225 -2.71 0.70 0.11
N VAL A 226 -3.28 -0.13 -0.76
CA VAL A 226 -3.06 -0.07 -2.20
C VAL A 226 -3.53 1.25 -2.80
N PHE A 227 -4.74 1.69 -2.46
CA PHE A 227 -5.30 2.90 -3.04
C PHE A 227 -4.64 4.18 -2.53
N VAL A 228 -4.32 4.26 -1.25
CA VAL A 228 -3.60 5.43 -0.69
C VAL A 228 -2.25 5.59 -1.39
N ASN A 229 -1.50 4.49 -1.54
CA ASN A 229 -0.20 4.50 -2.20
C ASN A 229 -0.28 4.85 -3.69
N PHE A 230 -1.17 4.16 -4.41
CA PHE A 230 -1.40 4.43 -5.82
C PHE A 230 -1.74 5.90 -6.03
N TRP A 231 -2.72 6.41 -5.30
CA TRP A 231 -3.21 7.75 -5.51
C TRP A 231 -2.20 8.83 -5.13
N ALA A 232 -1.45 8.62 -4.04
CA ALA A 232 -0.34 9.50 -3.68
C ALA A 232 0.73 9.57 -4.78
N ALA A 233 1.12 8.42 -5.34
CA ALA A 233 2.07 8.38 -6.45
C ALA A 233 1.53 9.12 -7.68
N GLN A 234 0.25 8.91 -8.04
CA GLN A 234 -0.42 9.57 -9.16
C GLN A 234 -0.56 11.09 -8.95
N MET A 235 -0.71 11.55 -7.70
CA MET A 235 -0.73 12.98 -7.38
C MET A 235 0.63 13.64 -7.44
N ALA A 236 1.71 12.89 -7.21
CA ALA A 236 3.06 13.40 -7.33
C ALA A 236 3.60 13.38 -8.77
N VAL A 237 2.87 12.82 -9.75
CA VAL A 237 3.29 12.81 -11.16
C VAL A 237 3.34 14.24 -11.69
N CYS A 238 4.50 14.63 -12.21
CA CYS A 238 4.67 15.95 -12.79
C CYS A 238 5.34 15.99 -14.18
N SER A 239 5.71 14.84 -14.76
CA SER A 239 5.95 14.70 -16.20
C SER A 239 5.81 13.26 -16.66
N HIS A 240 5.83 13.09 -17.97
CA HIS A 240 5.72 11.81 -18.65
C HIS A 240 6.76 11.71 -19.76
N PHE A 241 7.25 10.50 -19.96
CA PHE A 241 8.13 10.19 -21.08
C PHE A 241 7.66 8.92 -21.76
N CYS A 242 7.76 8.92 -23.09
CA CYS A 242 7.74 7.72 -23.89
C CYS A 242 9.18 7.40 -24.28
N VAL A 243 9.62 6.20 -23.94
CA VAL A 243 10.93 5.68 -24.36
C VAL A 243 10.68 4.53 -25.33
N THR A 244 11.28 4.59 -26.51
CA THR A 244 11.11 3.58 -27.56
C THR A 244 12.45 2.98 -27.95
N GLY A 245 12.51 1.65 -28.00
CA GLY A 245 13.65 0.86 -28.47
C GLY A 245 13.16 -0.29 -29.34
N GLY A 246 13.38 -0.18 -30.66
CA GLY A 246 12.76 -1.08 -31.64
C GLY A 246 11.24 -0.91 -31.68
N ASP A 247 10.49 -2.01 -31.70
CA ASP A 247 9.01 -2.00 -31.69
C ASP A 247 8.40 -1.87 -30.28
N VAL A 248 9.22 -1.64 -29.26
CA VAL A 248 8.76 -1.55 -27.87
C VAL A 248 8.78 -0.10 -27.43
N THR A 249 7.60 0.40 -27.07
CA THR A 249 7.44 1.69 -26.40
C THR A 249 7.05 1.46 -24.95
N LYS A 250 7.66 2.22 -24.04
CA LYS A 250 7.35 2.23 -22.62
C LYS A 250 7.00 3.65 -22.20
N TYR A 251 5.79 3.80 -21.65
CA TYR A 251 5.39 5.03 -20.98
C TYR A 251 5.96 5.06 -19.55
N VAL A 252 6.41 6.24 -19.12
CA VAL A 252 7.05 6.48 -17.84
C VAL A 252 6.36 7.65 -17.16
N GLU A 253 5.72 7.38 -16.04
CA GLU A 253 5.20 8.42 -15.14
C GLU A 253 6.31 8.84 -14.18
N VAL A 254 6.72 10.11 -14.23
CA VAL A 254 7.77 10.65 -13.37
C VAL A 254 7.10 11.44 -12.24
N SER A 255 7.25 10.92 -11.02
CA SER A 255 6.83 11.58 -9.79
C SER A 255 7.99 12.33 -9.16
N ALA A 256 7.72 13.49 -8.56
CA ALA A 256 8.74 14.27 -7.87
C ALA A 256 9.47 13.44 -6.80
N GLY A 257 10.80 13.61 -6.74
CA GLY A 257 11.68 12.92 -5.79
C GLY A 257 11.89 11.43 -6.05
N VAL A 258 11.27 10.83 -7.08
CA VAL A 258 11.41 9.40 -7.38
C VAL A 258 12.19 9.20 -8.68
N GLU A 259 13.40 8.66 -8.56
CA GLU A 259 14.17 8.26 -9.73
C GLU A 259 13.44 7.12 -10.48
N LYS A 260 13.39 7.21 -11.81
CA LYS A 260 12.84 6.15 -12.68
C LYS A 260 13.92 5.68 -13.64
N ASP A 261 13.96 4.39 -13.89
CA ASP A 261 14.79 3.75 -14.88
C ASP A 261 13.94 2.87 -15.79
N VAL A 262 14.32 2.83 -17.07
CA VAL A 262 13.63 2.06 -18.09
C VAL A 262 14.65 1.22 -18.81
N ARG A 263 14.42 -0.09 -18.81
CA ARG A 263 15.38 -1.07 -19.33
C ARG A 263 14.90 -1.66 -20.65
N PHE A 264 15.78 -1.72 -21.64
CA PHE A 264 15.55 -2.31 -22.95
C PHE A 264 16.61 -3.37 -23.25
N GLN A 265 16.21 -4.56 -23.65
CA GLN A 265 17.13 -5.67 -23.86
C GLN A 265 18.06 -5.41 -25.05
N LEU A 266 19.36 -5.58 -24.87
CA LEU A 266 20.37 -5.43 -25.90
C LEU A 266 20.12 -6.35 -27.11
N GLY A 267 20.62 -5.93 -28.27
CA GLY A 267 20.55 -6.70 -29.52
C GLY A 267 19.21 -6.62 -30.26
N LYS A 268 18.20 -5.93 -29.72
CA LYS A 268 16.88 -5.77 -30.36
C LYS A 268 16.68 -4.47 -31.12
N PHE A 269 17.60 -3.52 -31.00
CA PHE A 269 17.51 -2.18 -31.59
C PHE A 269 18.90 -1.52 -31.63
N SER A 270 19.03 -0.46 -32.45
CA SER A 270 20.26 0.32 -32.60
C SER A 270 20.16 1.73 -31.99
N THR A 271 18.95 2.27 -31.81
CA THR A 271 18.70 3.60 -31.26
C THR A 271 17.64 3.56 -30.16
N ILE A 272 17.67 4.55 -29.26
CA ILE A 272 16.58 4.84 -28.32
C ILE A 272 16.02 6.20 -28.67
N GLN A 273 14.69 6.27 -28.76
CA GLN A 273 13.96 7.53 -28.89
C GLN A 273 13.29 7.86 -27.54
N ILE A 274 13.47 9.10 -27.08
CA ILE A 274 12.82 9.64 -25.88
C ILE A 274 11.99 10.83 -26.33
N TYR A 275 10.72 10.88 -25.92
CA TYR A 275 9.85 12.01 -26.20
C TYR A 275 8.85 12.23 -25.08
N ASN A 276 8.43 13.48 -24.92
CA ASN A 276 7.28 13.88 -24.11
C ASN A 276 6.26 14.58 -25.04
N ASP A 277 5.27 15.29 -24.47
CA ASP A 277 4.23 15.96 -25.25
C ASP A 277 4.74 17.15 -26.09
N THR A 278 5.91 17.71 -25.77
CA THR A 278 6.45 18.95 -26.38
C THR A 278 7.71 18.73 -27.21
N GLU A 279 8.50 17.72 -26.90
CA GLU A 279 9.88 17.54 -27.38
C GLU A 279 10.16 16.06 -27.69
N LYS A 280 10.97 15.85 -28.73
CA LYS A 280 11.44 14.52 -29.14
C LYS A 280 12.95 14.56 -29.34
N ALA A 281 13.65 13.57 -28.78
CA ALA A 281 15.05 13.35 -29.03
C ALA A 281 15.32 11.89 -29.43
N GLU A 282 16.21 11.71 -30.39
CA GLU A 282 16.70 10.41 -30.81
C GLU A 282 18.18 10.30 -30.47
N ILE A 283 18.56 9.19 -29.83
CA ILE A 283 19.90 8.99 -29.32
C ILE A 283 20.48 7.74 -29.96
N ALA A 284 21.48 7.97 -30.81
CA ALA A 284 22.28 6.92 -31.44
C ALA A 284 23.54 6.62 -30.61
N SER A 285 23.70 5.35 -30.24
CA SER A 285 24.93 4.68 -29.82
C SER A 285 26.10 5.48 -29.24
N LEU A 286 25.97 5.96 -28.00
CA LEU A 286 27.09 6.34 -27.10
C LEU A 286 26.76 5.94 -25.65
N TRP A 287 26.90 4.65 -25.32
CA TRP A 287 26.50 4.08 -24.02
C TRP A 287 27.70 3.90 -23.09
N LYS A 288 27.54 4.28 -21.82
CA LYS A 288 28.50 3.92 -20.76
C LYS A 288 28.15 2.56 -20.17
N VAL A 289 29.15 1.69 -19.99
CA VAL A 289 28.99 0.39 -19.33
C VAL A 289 28.85 0.59 -17.83
N VAL A 290 27.86 -0.06 -17.21
CA VAL A 290 27.62 -0.13 -15.77
C VAL A 290 27.42 -1.61 -15.40
N GLN A 291 27.88 -2.02 -14.23
CA GLN A 291 27.60 -3.38 -13.74
C GLN A 291 26.11 -3.54 -13.41
N GLN A 292 25.56 -4.72 -13.70
CA GLN A 292 24.20 -5.05 -13.30
C GLN A 292 24.05 -5.06 -11.78
N PRO A 293 23.07 -4.35 -11.20
CA PRO A 293 22.73 -4.53 -9.80
C PRO A 293 22.24 -5.97 -9.56
N VAL A 294 22.72 -6.62 -8.50
CA VAL A 294 22.28 -7.99 -8.11
C VAL A 294 20.75 -8.10 -8.00
N ALA A 295 20.09 -7.02 -7.55
CA ALA A 295 18.62 -6.93 -7.48
C ALA A 295 17.92 -7.09 -8.86
N SER A 296 18.53 -6.65 -9.96
CA SER A 296 17.96 -6.83 -11.30
C SER A 296 17.94 -8.30 -11.73
N ILE A 297 18.99 -9.05 -11.37
CA ILE A 297 19.07 -10.50 -11.62
C ILE A 297 17.98 -11.21 -10.81
N PHE A 298 17.88 -10.90 -9.51
CA PHE A 298 16.84 -11.46 -8.65
C PHE A 298 15.43 -11.24 -9.20
N LEU A 299 15.08 -10.00 -9.57
CA LEU A 299 13.74 -9.67 -10.07
C LEU A 299 13.40 -10.35 -11.41
N LYS A 300 14.40 -10.55 -12.28
CA LYS A 300 14.24 -11.28 -13.54
C LYS A 300 13.91 -12.75 -13.27
N GLU A 301 14.64 -13.38 -12.37
CA GLU A 301 14.44 -14.79 -12.02
C GLU A 301 13.13 -14.99 -11.25
N LEU A 302 12.78 -14.07 -10.33
CA LEU A 302 11.54 -14.07 -9.56
C LEU A 302 10.31 -13.95 -10.47
N ALA A 303 10.36 -13.11 -11.51
CA ALA A 303 9.26 -12.92 -12.45
C ALA A 303 8.88 -14.20 -13.23
N VAL A 304 9.74 -15.22 -13.24
CA VAL A 304 9.44 -16.53 -13.84
C VAL A 304 8.59 -17.38 -12.90
N VAL A 305 8.78 -17.30 -11.58
CA VAL A 305 8.10 -18.12 -10.58
C VAL A 305 6.57 -18.16 -10.76
N PRO A 306 5.85 -17.02 -10.87
CA PRO A 306 4.39 -17.05 -10.97
C PRO A 306 3.88 -17.62 -12.31
N THR A 307 4.75 -17.87 -13.30
CA THR A 307 4.38 -18.53 -14.56
C THR A 307 4.44 -20.06 -14.49
N LEU A 308 5.06 -20.61 -13.44
CA LEU A 308 5.23 -22.04 -13.22
C LEU A 308 4.04 -22.62 -12.45
N VAL A 309 3.85 -23.93 -12.55
CA VAL A 309 2.94 -24.72 -11.71
C VAL A 309 3.67 -25.24 -10.47
N PHE A 310 2.95 -25.49 -9.39
CA PHE A 310 3.50 -26.18 -8.21
C PHE A 310 3.83 -27.65 -8.58
N PRO A 311 4.95 -28.25 -8.11
CA PRO A 311 5.96 -27.74 -7.19
C PRO A 311 7.16 -27.01 -7.86
N LYS A 312 7.18 -26.87 -9.19
CA LYS A 312 8.29 -26.20 -9.89
C LYS A 312 8.49 -24.75 -9.47
N ALA A 313 7.40 -24.06 -9.13
CA ALA A 313 7.45 -22.71 -8.56
C ALA A 313 8.22 -22.67 -7.22
N HIS A 314 7.96 -23.64 -6.34
CA HIS A 314 8.65 -23.78 -5.05
C HIS A 314 10.15 -24.07 -5.23
N GLU A 315 10.49 -25.01 -6.12
CA GLU A 315 11.90 -25.30 -6.45
C GLU A 315 12.62 -24.05 -6.99
N ARG A 316 11.99 -23.36 -7.94
CA ARG A 316 12.55 -22.13 -8.53
C ARG A 316 12.76 -21.04 -7.48
N MET A 317 11.83 -20.84 -6.56
CA MET A 317 11.97 -19.86 -5.47
C MET A 317 13.09 -20.24 -4.50
N ASN A 318 13.20 -21.50 -4.10
CA ASN A 318 14.29 -21.96 -3.24
C ASN A 318 15.66 -21.74 -3.86
N ASN A 319 15.77 -21.94 -5.18
CA ASN A 319 16.99 -21.64 -5.93
C ASN A 319 17.34 -20.15 -5.91
N LEU A 320 16.47 -19.22 -5.53
CA LEU A 320 16.81 -17.79 -5.41
C LEU A 320 17.52 -17.43 -4.11
N LYS A 321 17.52 -18.29 -3.08
CA LYS A 321 18.09 -17.99 -1.75
C LYS A 321 19.53 -17.48 -1.81
N HIS A 322 20.38 -18.13 -2.61
CA HIS A 322 21.77 -17.73 -2.77
C HIS A 322 21.96 -16.33 -3.39
N ILE A 323 21.00 -15.86 -4.19
CA ILE A 323 20.99 -14.50 -4.75
C ILE A 323 20.50 -13.52 -3.68
N VAL A 324 19.47 -13.91 -2.92
CA VAL A 324 18.86 -13.09 -1.86
C VAL A 324 19.87 -12.73 -0.78
N ASP A 325 20.75 -13.65 -0.38
CA ASP A 325 21.81 -13.39 0.61
C ASP A 325 22.78 -12.27 0.21
N GLN A 326 22.83 -11.94 -1.10
CA GLN A 326 23.66 -10.87 -1.66
C GLN A 326 22.88 -9.56 -1.87
N LEU A 327 21.57 -9.56 -1.59
CA LEU A 327 20.72 -8.38 -1.73
C LEU A 327 20.72 -7.53 -0.45
N PRO A 328 20.32 -6.24 -0.55
CA PRO A 328 20.07 -5.40 0.62
C PRO A 328 19.06 -6.03 1.60
N GLU A 329 19.17 -5.67 2.89
CA GLU A 329 18.35 -6.21 3.98
C GLU A 329 16.84 -6.13 3.68
N GLU A 330 16.38 -5.06 3.03
CA GLU A 330 14.97 -4.88 2.72
C GLU A 330 14.44 -5.97 1.78
N PHE A 331 15.25 -6.43 0.82
CA PHE A 331 14.89 -7.55 -0.06
C PHE A 331 14.92 -8.89 0.70
N GLN A 332 15.86 -9.06 1.62
CA GLN A 332 15.94 -10.26 2.45
C GLN A 332 14.70 -10.40 3.33
N MET A 333 14.25 -9.30 3.96
CA MET A 333 13.03 -9.25 4.77
C MET A 333 11.76 -9.51 3.98
N ASP A 334 11.68 -9.02 2.73
CA ASP A 334 10.55 -9.30 1.84
C ASP A 334 10.55 -10.76 1.37
N PHE A 335 11.74 -11.37 1.25
CA PHE A 335 11.89 -12.76 0.86
C PHE A 335 11.50 -13.73 1.97
N GLN A 336 12.13 -13.62 3.14
CA GLN A 336 11.89 -14.51 4.28
C GLN A 336 12.03 -13.75 5.60
N SER A 337 11.10 -13.99 6.52
CA SER A 337 11.10 -13.40 7.85
C SER A 337 10.32 -14.29 8.83
N ASP A 338 10.74 -14.29 10.09
CA ASP A 338 10.00 -14.93 11.19
C ASP A 338 8.74 -14.12 11.59
N ASP A 339 8.65 -12.86 11.15
CA ASP A 339 7.45 -12.03 11.31
C ASP A 339 6.33 -12.54 10.40
N THR A 340 5.16 -12.84 10.97
CA THR A 340 4.02 -13.39 10.21
C THR A 340 3.51 -12.42 9.14
N GLN A 341 3.78 -11.12 9.27
CA GLN A 341 3.41 -10.08 8.30
C GLN A 341 4.50 -9.77 7.26
N LYS A 342 5.70 -10.37 7.35
CA LYS A 342 6.81 -10.17 6.41
C LYS A 342 7.29 -11.47 5.77
N GLY A 343 8.20 -11.41 4.79
CA GLY A 343 8.70 -12.61 4.12
C GLY A 343 7.69 -13.25 3.16
N GLN A 344 6.83 -12.44 2.56
CA GLN A 344 5.66 -12.94 1.83
C GLN A 344 6.04 -13.68 0.55
N LEU A 345 7.24 -13.44 -0.03
CA LEU A 345 7.68 -14.16 -1.22
C LEU A 345 7.97 -15.64 -0.94
N SER A 346 8.56 -15.99 0.20
CA SER A 346 8.79 -17.40 0.56
C SER A 346 7.48 -18.10 0.95
N LYS A 347 6.63 -17.44 1.75
CA LYS A 347 5.30 -17.94 2.13
C LYS A 347 4.38 -18.15 0.91
N ALA A 348 4.50 -17.29 -0.11
CA ALA A 348 3.74 -17.38 -1.35
C ALA A 348 3.92 -18.72 -2.10
N VAL A 349 4.98 -19.48 -1.83
CA VAL A 349 5.24 -20.78 -2.45
C VAL A 349 5.42 -21.90 -1.43
N GLU A 350 5.02 -21.70 -0.17
CA GLU A 350 5.20 -22.67 0.91
C GLU A 350 4.38 -23.95 0.66
N ASN A 351 3.16 -23.79 0.15
CA ASN A 351 2.30 -24.88 -0.28
C ASN A 351 1.49 -24.49 -1.53
N GLN A 352 0.86 -25.47 -2.14
CA GLN A 352 0.09 -25.28 -3.38
C GLN A 352 -1.09 -24.32 -3.18
N ASP A 353 -1.83 -24.45 -2.08
CA ASP A 353 -3.02 -23.62 -1.82
C ASP A 353 -2.64 -22.14 -1.69
N PHE A 354 -1.55 -21.83 -0.99
CA PHE A 354 -1.05 -20.46 -0.86
C PHE A 354 -0.63 -19.90 -2.21
N PHE A 355 0.11 -20.68 -2.99
CA PHE A 355 0.58 -20.26 -4.30
C PHE A 355 -0.57 -19.98 -5.27
N GLU A 356 -1.58 -20.84 -5.28
CA GLU A 356 -2.74 -20.71 -6.16
C GLU A 356 -3.71 -19.63 -5.70
N CYS A 357 -3.95 -19.47 -4.39
CA CYS A 357 -4.90 -18.49 -3.87
C CYS A 357 -4.37 -17.05 -3.94
N TRP A 358 -3.13 -16.80 -3.50
CA TRP A 358 -2.62 -15.42 -3.33
C TRP A 358 -1.17 -15.24 -3.79
N GLY A 359 -0.32 -16.25 -3.58
CA GLY A 359 1.12 -16.13 -3.76
C GLY A 359 1.53 -15.76 -5.18
N ARG A 360 0.91 -16.38 -6.18
CA ARG A 360 1.17 -16.06 -7.59
C ARG A 360 0.89 -14.59 -7.92
N ASN A 361 -0.25 -14.07 -7.48
CA ASN A 361 -0.66 -12.69 -7.78
C ASN A 361 0.19 -11.68 -7.01
N HIS A 362 0.55 -12.01 -5.77
CA HIS A 362 1.47 -11.21 -4.97
C HIS A 362 2.86 -11.09 -5.64
N ILE A 363 3.44 -12.19 -6.12
CA ILE A 363 4.74 -12.14 -6.82
C ILE A 363 4.66 -11.30 -8.11
N PHE A 364 3.57 -11.42 -8.89
CA PHE A 364 3.35 -10.55 -10.05
C PHE A 364 3.31 -9.06 -9.68
N MET A 365 2.56 -8.71 -8.63
CA MET A 365 2.48 -7.33 -8.11
C MET A 365 3.85 -6.83 -7.67
N PHE A 366 4.60 -7.60 -6.87
CA PHE A 366 5.93 -7.27 -6.38
C PHE A 366 6.92 -7.00 -7.52
N CYS A 367 7.02 -7.93 -8.48
CA CYS A 367 7.89 -7.76 -9.64
C CYS A 367 7.47 -6.54 -10.48
N ARG A 368 6.17 -6.31 -10.66
CA ARG A 368 5.67 -5.18 -11.44
C ARG A 368 6.00 -3.85 -10.76
N ALA A 369 5.86 -3.78 -9.44
CA ALA A 369 6.15 -2.60 -8.65
C ALA A 369 7.61 -2.17 -8.75
N HIS A 370 8.57 -3.10 -8.65
CA HIS A 370 9.98 -2.80 -8.89
C HIS A 370 10.27 -2.37 -10.34
N GLN A 371 9.63 -2.99 -11.34
CA GLN A 371 9.80 -2.62 -12.74
C GLN A 371 9.31 -1.20 -13.04
N LEU A 372 8.30 -0.72 -12.32
CA LEU A 372 7.77 0.64 -12.44
C LEU A 372 8.39 1.60 -11.42
N GLN A 373 9.17 1.08 -10.47
CA GLN A 373 9.71 1.79 -9.31
C GLN A 373 8.63 2.55 -8.55
N VAL A 374 7.61 1.81 -8.11
CA VAL A 374 6.46 2.32 -7.36
C VAL A 374 6.28 1.52 -6.08
N CYS A 375 5.68 2.15 -5.09
CA CYS A 375 5.31 1.51 -3.84
C CYS A 375 3.80 1.20 -3.89
N PRO A 376 3.38 -0.07 -4.01
CA PRO A 376 1.98 -0.44 -4.14
C PRO A 376 1.28 -0.64 -2.79
N ASN A 377 2.00 -0.74 -1.68
CA ASN A 377 1.45 -0.98 -0.35
C ASN A 377 2.48 -0.63 0.74
N PHE A 378 2.12 -0.90 2.00
CA PHE A 378 2.96 -0.64 3.17
C PHE A 378 3.59 -1.91 3.77
N TYR A 379 3.63 -3.02 3.03
CA TYR A 379 4.11 -4.31 3.55
C TYR A 379 5.54 -4.60 3.09
N GLU A 380 5.86 -4.31 1.83
CA GLU A 380 7.17 -4.64 1.27
C GLU A 380 8.19 -3.52 1.50
N ASN A 381 9.27 -3.88 2.19
CA ASN A 381 10.32 -2.98 2.67
C ASN A 381 11.15 -2.47 1.48
N SER A 382 11.46 -3.34 0.52
CA SER A 382 12.30 -3.00 -0.65
C SER A 382 11.62 -2.04 -1.63
N LEU A 383 10.29 -1.89 -1.54
CA LEU A 383 9.48 -0.97 -2.33
C LEU A 383 9.33 0.42 -1.67
N GLN A 384 9.55 0.54 -0.36
CA GLN A 384 9.38 1.81 0.37
C GLN A 384 10.32 2.92 -0.12
N LYS A 385 11.48 2.56 -0.69
CA LYS A 385 12.41 3.51 -1.31
C LYS A 385 11.84 4.27 -2.52
N TYR A 386 10.70 3.85 -3.04
CA TYR A 386 9.99 4.52 -4.14
C TYR A 386 8.97 5.56 -3.65
N VAL A 387 8.96 5.86 -2.35
CA VAL A 387 8.16 6.93 -1.74
C VAL A 387 9.07 8.13 -1.48
N SER A 388 8.81 9.24 -2.16
CA SER A 388 9.46 10.53 -1.86
C SER A 388 8.72 11.29 -0.74
N GLU A 389 9.31 12.36 -0.23
CA GLU A 389 8.68 13.25 0.75
C GLU A 389 7.33 13.78 0.24
N GLN A 390 7.27 14.26 -1.00
CA GLN A 390 6.03 14.75 -1.61
C GLN A 390 4.96 13.64 -1.77
N ILE A 391 5.36 12.40 -2.10
CA ILE A 391 4.40 11.27 -2.10
C ILE A 391 3.90 10.99 -0.69
N SER A 392 4.76 11.06 0.33
CA SER A 392 4.38 10.82 1.72
C SER A 392 3.37 11.85 2.24
N GLU A 393 3.53 13.13 1.86
CA GLU A 393 2.53 14.17 2.15
C GLU A 393 1.16 13.82 1.56
N TYR A 394 1.12 13.38 0.30
CA TYR A 394 -0.13 12.94 -0.33
C TYR A 394 -0.70 11.68 0.33
N GLN A 395 0.13 10.71 0.71
CA GLN A 395 -0.33 9.52 1.45
C GLN A 395 -1.08 9.93 2.72
N ASN A 396 -0.52 10.86 3.51
CA ASN A 396 -1.15 11.35 4.74
C ASN A 396 -2.52 12.02 4.47
N ILE A 397 -2.61 12.84 3.41
CA ILE A 397 -3.88 13.46 3.02
C ILE A 397 -4.91 12.40 2.65
N PHE A 398 -4.52 11.41 1.85
CA PHE A 398 -5.45 10.39 1.36
C PHE A 398 -5.87 9.39 2.40
N GLU A 399 -4.97 9.02 3.30
CA GLU A 399 -5.28 8.17 4.42
C GLU A 399 -6.33 8.83 5.34
N ASN A 400 -6.17 10.14 5.63
CA ASN A 400 -7.16 10.89 6.41
C ASN A 400 -8.54 10.93 5.73
N ILE A 401 -8.58 11.13 4.41
CA ILE A 401 -9.84 11.16 3.65
C ILE A 401 -10.47 9.78 3.59
N TYR A 402 -9.68 8.75 3.27
CA TYR A 402 -10.13 7.37 3.14
C TYR A 402 -10.71 6.87 4.47
N CYS A 403 -10.01 7.07 5.59
CA CYS A 403 -10.52 6.74 6.93
C CYS A 403 -11.74 7.57 7.34
N GLY A 404 -11.92 8.76 6.77
CA GLY A 404 -13.07 9.63 7.01
C GLY A 404 -14.34 9.23 6.25
N ILE A 405 -14.26 8.35 5.25
CA ILE A 405 -15.41 7.95 4.45
C ILE A 405 -16.28 6.97 5.25
N PRO A 406 -17.59 7.26 5.44
CA PRO A 406 -18.51 6.30 6.04
C PRO A 406 -18.57 5.02 5.19
N LEU A 407 -18.52 3.86 5.85
CA LEU A 407 -18.76 2.57 5.20
C LEU A 407 -20.08 2.59 4.44
N ILE A 408 -20.08 1.90 3.29
CA ILE A 408 -21.28 1.72 2.48
C ILE A 408 -22.29 0.93 3.31
N LYS A 409 -23.53 1.45 3.40
CA LYS A 409 -24.66 0.71 3.98
C LYS A 409 -25.11 -0.33 2.95
N HIS A 410 -25.26 -1.59 3.36
CA HIS A 410 -25.71 -2.68 2.49
C HIS A 410 -26.90 -2.28 1.61
N SER A 411 -26.87 -2.70 0.36
CA SER A 411 -27.97 -2.48 -0.58
C SER A 411 -29.19 -3.37 -0.30
N GLN A 412 -29.10 -4.44 0.49
CA GLN A 412 -30.26 -5.24 0.92
C GLN A 412 -30.02 -5.81 2.33
N ASN A 413 -31.01 -5.62 3.22
CA ASN A 413 -31.10 -5.98 4.65
C ASN A 413 -30.45 -5.05 5.68
N GLN A 414 -31.31 -4.59 6.61
CA GLN A 414 -30.97 -3.80 7.79
C GLN A 414 -30.12 -4.62 8.77
N VAL A 415 -28.80 -4.55 8.61
CA VAL A 415 -27.86 -4.88 9.69
C VAL A 415 -27.33 -3.55 10.23
N LYS A 416 -27.31 -3.39 11.55
CA LYS A 416 -26.64 -2.25 12.21
C LYS A 416 -25.15 -2.37 11.91
N ILE A 417 -24.64 -1.51 11.03
CA ILE A 417 -23.20 -1.43 10.72
C ILE A 417 -22.58 -0.38 11.64
N GLU A 418 -21.66 -0.79 12.49
CA GLU A 418 -20.80 0.12 13.25
C GLU A 418 -19.87 0.89 12.31
N LYS A 419 -19.52 2.13 12.68
CA LYS A 419 -18.52 2.92 11.94
C LYS A 419 -17.25 2.08 11.73
N LEU A 420 -16.63 2.19 10.54
CA LEU A 420 -15.26 1.71 10.30
C LEU A 420 -14.41 2.09 11.50
N ASP A 421 -13.98 1.09 12.27
CA ASP A 421 -13.09 1.39 13.38
C ASP A 421 -11.77 1.83 12.76
N ARG A 422 -11.32 3.04 13.10
CA ARG A 422 -9.99 3.54 12.74
C ARG A 422 -8.91 2.54 13.16
N ASN A 423 -9.20 1.69 14.14
CA ASN A 423 -8.31 0.66 14.62
C ASN A 423 -8.02 -0.49 13.64
N MET A 424 -8.81 -0.70 12.56
CA MET A 424 -8.50 -1.72 11.54
C MET A 424 -7.31 -1.35 10.65
N TYR A 425 -7.06 -0.05 10.47
CA TYR A 425 -5.89 0.46 9.73
C TYR A 425 -4.74 0.85 10.68
N TYR A 426 -5.00 0.93 11.99
CA TYR A 426 -4.06 1.37 13.01
C TYR A 426 -4.30 0.64 14.34
N ASN A 427 -3.60 -0.45 14.62
CA ASN A 427 -3.38 -0.79 16.03
C ASN A 427 -2.14 -1.62 16.30
N ALA A 428 -0.99 -0.96 16.14
CA ALA A 428 0.21 -1.27 16.91
C ALA A 428 0.29 -0.32 18.12
N ALA A 429 -0.82 0.05 18.77
CA ALA A 429 -0.74 0.91 19.95
C ALA A 429 -0.14 0.10 21.10
N GLY A 430 0.93 0.62 21.71
CA GLY A 430 1.24 0.26 23.07
C GLY A 430 -0.01 0.53 23.89
N GLY A 431 -0.62 -0.53 24.42
CA GLY A 431 -1.92 -0.42 25.09
C GLY A 431 -1.93 0.73 26.08
N CYS A 432 -3.02 1.49 26.18
CA CYS A 432 -3.13 2.62 27.09
C CYS A 432 -4.45 2.63 27.85
N TYR A 433 -4.52 3.37 28.95
CA TYR A 433 -5.72 3.50 29.77
C TYR A 433 -5.96 4.93 30.28
N SER A 434 -7.16 5.21 30.79
CA SER A 434 -7.52 6.51 31.34
C SER A 434 -6.64 6.86 32.55
N GLY A 435 -6.28 8.13 32.67
CA GLY A 435 -5.57 8.65 33.84
C GLY A 435 -6.41 8.64 35.11
N ASP A 436 -7.74 8.56 34.99
CA ASP A 436 -8.67 8.46 36.12
C ASP A 436 -8.86 7.03 36.64
N ASN A 437 -8.32 6.02 35.92
CA ASN A 437 -8.22 4.68 36.46
C ASN A 437 -7.33 4.68 37.70
N THR A 438 -7.51 3.69 38.56
CA THR A 438 -6.84 3.59 39.85
C THR A 438 -5.96 2.37 39.95
N VAL A 439 -4.83 2.53 40.65
CA VAL A 439 -3.93 1.45 41.05
C VAL A 439 -3.79 1.43 42.57
N LYS A 440 -3.44 0.28 43.13
CA LYS A 440 -3.29 0.08 44.56
C LYS A 440 -1.80 0.05 44.94
N LEU A 441 -1.44 0.83 45.97
CA LEU A 441 -0.09 0.91 46.51
C LEU A 441 0.16 -0.19 47.55
N ASN A 442 1.43 -0.39 47.90
CA ASN A 442 1.84 -1.37 48.91
C ASN A 442 1.27 -1.11 50.32
N ASP A 443 0.94 0.15 50.64
CA ASP A 443 0.26 0.56 51.88
C ASP A 443 -1.27 0.42 51.80
N GLN A 444 -1.78 -0.24 50.75
CA GLN A 444 -3.20 -0.48 50.47
C GLN A 444 -3.99 0.78 50.07
N THR A 445 -3.35 1.94 49.95
CA THR A 445 -4.02 3.13 49.42
C THR A 445 -4.26 3.01 47.92
N THR A 446 -5.32 3.66 47.44
CA THR A 446 -5.69 3.67 46.03
C THR A 446 -5.43 5.06 45.46
N ILE A 447 -4.71 5.14 44.35
CA ILE A 447 -4.36 6.40 43.69
C ILE A 447 -4.71 6.32 42.20
N LYS A 448 -5.06 7.46 41.60
CA LYS A 448 -5.27 7.54 40.16
C LYS A 448 -3.94 7.40 39.41
N VAL A 449 -4.00 6.79 38.23
CA VAL A 449 -2.85 6.61 37.35
C VAL A 449 -2.16 7.95 37.04
N LYS A 450 -2.94 8.99 36.76
CA LYS A 450 -2.38 10.33 36.45
C LYS A 450 -1.68 11.01 37.63
N ASP A 451 -1.96 10.57 38.85
CA ASP A 451 -1.43 11.14 40.09
C ASP A 451 -0.21 10.36 40.64
N LEU A 452 0.22 9.30 39.93
CA LEU A 452 1.40 8.52 40.29
C LEU A 452 2.68 9.36 40.26
N LYS A 453 3.62 9.01 41.13
CA LYS A 453 4.95 9.65 41.23
C LYS A 453 6.05 8.62 41.13
N LYS A 454 7.22 9.05 40.64
CA LYS A 454 8.43 8.23 40.57
C LYS A 454 8.76 7.64 41.94
N GLY A 455 9.06 6.34 41.97
CA GLY A 455 9.44 5.62 43.18
C GLY A 455 8.27 5.11 44.03
N MET A 456 7.02 5.41 43.67
CA MET A 456 5.85 4.78 44.30
C MET A 456 5.85 3.28 44.04
N ILE A 457 5.41 2.49 45.03
CA ILE A 457 5.44 1.03 44.97
C ILE A 457 4.00 0.52 44.95
N LEU A 458 3.65 -0.23 43.90
CA LEU A 458 2.36 -0.89 43.80
C LEU A 458 2.25 -2.08 44.78
N GLU A 459 1.04 -2.55 45.02
CA GLU A 459 0.75 -3.70 45.91
C GLU A 459 1.56 -4.96 45.55
N ASN A 460 1.86 -5.16 44.26
CA ASN A 460 2.66 -6.29 43.78
C ASN A 460 4.18 -6.04 43.80
N GLY A 461 4.65 -4.95 44.43
CA GLY A 461 6.06 -4.60 44.57
C GLY A 461 6.69 -3.93 43.34
N LEU A 462 5.92 -3.66 42.28
CA LEU A 462 6.41 -2.89 41.13
C LEU A 462 6.66 -1.43 41.53
N ILE A 463 7.84 -0.92 41.15
CA ILE A 463 8.25 0.47 41.44
C ILE A 463 8.01 1.32 40.20
N VAL A 464 7.24 2.40 40.34
CA VAL A 464 6.92 3.32 39.24
C VAL A 464 8.18 4.07 38.81
N SER A 465 8.59 3.87 37.56
CA SER A 465 9.75 4.53 36.96
C SER A 465 9.34 5.81 36.24
N LYS A 466 8.33 5.70 35.36
CA LYS A 466 7.84 6.80 34.50
C LYS A 466 6.35 6.70 34.24
N LEU A 467 5.73 7.85 34.00
CA LEU A 467 4.37 7.97 33.50
C LEU A 467 4.42 8.44 32.05
N VAL A 468 3.87 7.64 31.15
CA VAL A 468 3.86 7.90 29.71
C VAL A 468 2.49 8.42 29.31
N VAL A 469 2.45 9.57 28.65
CA VAL A 469 1.23 10.29 28.30
C VAL A 469 1.15 10.43 26.79
N SER A 470 0.02 10.03 26.19
CA SER A 470 -0.18 10.07 24.74
C SER A 470 -1.58 10.62 24.38
N PRO A 471 -1.80 11.06 23.14
CA PRO A 471 -3.11 11.51 22.68
C PRO A 471 -4.20 10.44 22.88
N GLY A 472 -5.38 10.84 23.35
CA GLY A 472 -6.49 9.93 23.65
C GLY A 472 -7.30 9.46 22.43
N GLY A 473 -8.31 8.61 22.66
CA GLY A 473 -9.12 8.01 21.60
C GLY A 473 -10.33 7.20 22.12
N ASP A 474 -10.76 6.21 21.34
CA ASP A 474 -11.88 5.32 21.68
C ASP A 474 -11.54 4.43 22.88
N CYS A 475 -12.43 4.36 23.89
CA CYS A 475 -12.23 3.55 25.07
C CYS A 475 -13.33 2.52 25.32
N TYR A 476 -12.97 1.49 26.07
CA TYR A 476 -13.79 0.34 26.44
C TYR A 476 -13.82 0.26 27.96
N SER A 477 -14.95 -0.20 28.51
CA SER A 477 -15.12 -0.37 29.94
C SER A 477 -15.54 -1.75 30.36
N ASN A 478 -15.03 -2.15 31.53
CA ASN A 478 -15.44 -3.37 32.20
C ASN A 478 -16.27 -3.06 33.45
N LYS A 479 -16.77 -4.11 34.09
CA LYS A 479 -17.59 -4.02 35.32
C LYS A 479 -16.87 -3.39 36.52
N ASN A 480 -15.53 -3.33 36.51
CA ASN A 480 -14.73 -2.73 37.58
C ASN A 480 -14.46 -1.23 37.31
N GLY A 481 -15.07 -0.66 36.27
CA GLY A 481 -14.91 0.75 35.90
C GLY A 481 -13.58 1.08 35.22
N LEU A 482 -12.81 0.07 34.78
CA LEU A 482 -11.62 0.27 33.98
C LEU A 482 -11.98 0.97 32.67
N LEU A 483 -11.32 2.08 32.33
CA LEU A 483 -11.41 2.71 31.01
C LEU A 483 -10.11 2.50 30.24
N ILE A 484 -10.16 1.75 29.13
CA ILE A 484 -8.97 1.21 28.46
C ILE A 484 -9.09 1.26 26.93
N SER A 485 -7.97 1.31 26.22
CA SER A 485 -7.97 1.23 24.75
C SER A 485 -8.36 -0.17 24.25
N ALA A 486 -8.83 -0.26 23.00
CA ALA A 486 -9.35 -1.48 22.39
C ALA A 486 -8.42 -2.70 22.46
N TYR A 487 -7.10 -2.48 22.34
CA TYR A 487 -6.08 -3.54 22.19
C TYR A 487 -5.03 -3.54 23.29
N HIS A 488 -5.29 -2.92 24.45
CA HIS A 488 -4.40 -3.08 25.60
C HIS A 488 -4.64 -4.48 26.20
N PRO A 489 -3.68 -5.43 26.15
CA PRO A 489 -3.94 -6.79 26.61
C PRO A 489 -4.33 -6.85 28.09
N VAL A 490 -5.42 -7.55 28.38
CA VAL A 490 -5.89 -7.81 29.74
C VAL A 490 -5.84 -9.31 30.02
N PHE A 491 -5.48 -9.68 31.24
CA PHE A 491 -5.35 -11.08 31.65
C PHE A 491 -6.55 -11.48 32.51
N ILE A 492 -7.37 -12.42 32.00
CA ILE A 492 -8.61 -12.87 32.63
C ILE A 492 -8.70 -14.38 32.51
N LYS A 493 -8.99 -15.07 33.62
CA LYS A 493 -9.16 -16.54 33.66
C LYS A 493 -7.99 -17.29 33.02
N ASN A 494 -6.76 -16.88 33.32
CA ASN A 494 -5.52 -17.50 32.83
C ASN A 494 -5.29 -17.38 31.31
N GLN A 495 -5.93 -16.42 30.65
CA GLN A 495 -5.79 -16.13 29.22
C GLN A 495 -5.72 -14.62 28.97
N TRP A 496 -5.04 -14.23 27.89
CA TRP A 496 -4.96 -12.85 27.43
C TRP A 496 -6.08 -12.55 26.44
N PHE A 497 -6.70 -11.38 26.57
CA PHE A 497 -7.74 -10.88 25.68
C PHE A 497 -7.48 -9.43 25.31
N PHE A 498 -8.06 -8.99 24.19
CA PHE A 498 -8.18 -7.57 23.89
C PHE A 498 -9.52 -7.03 24.41
N PRO A 499 -9.55 -5.84 25.05
CA PRO A 499 -10.77 -5.19 25.52
C PRO A 499 -11.91 -5.14 24.50
N ILE A 500 -11.60 -4.95 23.21
CA ILE A 500 -12.62 -4.94 22.15
C ILE A 500 -13.44 -6.24 22.06
N GLU A 501 -12.85 -7.37 22.45
CA GLU A 501 -13.47 -8.69 22.36
C GLU A 501 -14.45 -8.95 23.52
N ILE A 502 -14.24 -8.28 24.66
CA ILE A 502 -14.86 -8.69 25.93
C ILE A 502 -15.45 -7.54 26.77
N PHE A 503 -15.14 -6.27 26.45
CA PHE A 503 -15.60 -5.09 27.19
C PHE A 503 -16.57 -4.24 26.37
N SER A 504 -17.31 -3.35 27.04
CA SER A 504 -18.31 -2.49 26.39
C SER A 504 -17.67 -1.22 25.86
N LYS A 505 -17.83 -0.92 24.57
CA LYS A 505 -17.38 0.34 23.97
C LYS A 505 -18.11 1.53 24.58
N GLN A 506 -17.37 2.57 24.95
CA GLN A 506 -17.93 3.80 25.50
C GLN A 506 -18.27 4.81 24.39
N GLN A 507 -19.28 5.65 24.63
CA GLN A 507 -19.69 6.68 23.67
C GLN A 507 -18.74 7.89 23.67
N GLU A 508 -18.23 8.25 24.84
CA GLU A 508 -17.26 9.33 25.02
C GLU A 508 -15.84 8.83 24.76
N LYS A 509 -15.03 9.68 24.15
CA LYS A 509 -13.61 9.41 23.91
C LYS A 509 -12.79 9.98 25.05
N LEU A 510 -11.64 9.37 25.30
CA LEU A 510 -10.65 9.94 26.20
C LEU A 510 -9.85 11.02 25.47
N ASP A 511 -9.60 12.15 26.14
CA ASP A 511 -8.73 13.21 25.60
C ASP A 511 -7.26 12.81 25.66
N THR A 512 -6.88 11.99 26.65
CA THR A 512 -5.50 11.61 26.92
C THR A 512 -5.42 10.20 27.47
N TYR A 513 -4.39 9.49 27.03
CA TYR A 513 -4.04 8.14 27.43
C TYR A 513 -2.81 8.12 28.31
N TYR A 514 -2.79 7.17 29.25
CA TYR A 514 -1.69 6.94 30.17
C TYR A 514 -1.18 5.50 30.08
N ASN A 515 0.11 5.33 30.32
CA ASN A 515 0.75 4.04 30.56
C ASN A 515 1.88 4.22 31.60
N ILE A 516 2.29 3.14 32.24
CA ILE A 516 3.27 3.17 33.34
C ILE A 516 4.47 2.30 32.94
N LEU A 517 5.67 2.87 33.04
CA LEU A 517 6.91 2.10 33.02
C LEU A 517 7.33 1.82 34.46
N PHE A 518 7.67 0.57 34.74
CA PHE A 518 8.16 0.14 36.05
C PHE A 518 9.66 -0.20 36.01
N ASP A 519 10.30 -0.17 37.18
CA ASP A 519 11.65 -0.71 37.32
C ASP A 519 11.61 -2.25 37.26
N ASN A 520 12.46 -2.83 36.42
CA ASN A 520 12.53 -4.28 36.15
C ASN A 520 11.15 -4.91 35.81
N PRO A 521 10.52 -4.50 34.68
CA PRO A 521 9.17 -4.92 34.30
C PRO A 521 9.09 -6.33 33.68
N VAL A 522 10.23 -6.97 33.42
CA VAL A 522 10.32 -8.27 32.74
C VAL A 522 9.51 -9.35 33.47
N GLY A 523 8.61 -10.01 32.73
CA GLY A 523 7.76 -11.11 33.20
C GLY A 523 6.65 -10.70 34.15
N LYS A 524 6.35 -9.41 34.29
CA LYS A 524 5.39 -8.88 35.26
C LYS A 524 4.19 -8.24 34.58
N THR A 525 3.11 -8.12 35.35
CA THR A 525 1.85 -7.46 35.03
C THR A 525 1.50 -6.48 36.15
N CYS A 526 0.48 -5.65 35.97
CA CYS A 526 -0.05 -4.83 37.07
C CYS A 526 -1.58 -4.86 37.09
N PHE A 527 -2.16 -4.44 38.22
CA PHE A 527 -3.60 -4.32 38.39
C PHE A 527 -4.03 -2.86 38.26
N VAL A 528 -4.96 -2.60 37.34
CA VAL A 528 -5.60 -1.29 37.13
C VAL A 528 -7.10 -1.50 37.26
N ASN A 529 -7.78 -0.80 38.17
CA ASN A 529 -9.20 -1.03 38.50
C ASN A 529 -9.48 -2.53 38.72
N GLU A 530 -8.66 -3.18 39.56
CA GLU A 530 -8.79 -4.62 39.89
C GLU A 530 -8.72 -5.57 38.68
N THR A 531 -8.21 -5.08 37.54
CA THR A 531 -8.07 -5.84 36.30
C THR A 531 -6.60 -6.01 36.01
N GLU A 532 -6.16 -7.24 35.77
CA GLU A 532 -4.77 -7.51 35.42
C GLU A 532 -4.50 -7.10 33.98
N VAL A 533 -3.49 -6.27 33.78
CA VAL A 533 -3.15 -5.67 32.48
C VAL A 533 -1.67 -5.81 32.15
N ALA A 534 -1.37 -5.76 30.86
CA ALA A 534 0.00 -5.70 30.36
C ALA A 534 0.72 -4.42 30.80
N ILE A 535 2.05 -4.47 30.93
CA ILE A 535 2.89 -3.32 31.24
C ILE A 535 3.96 -3.12 30.17
N LEU A 536 4.48 -1.90 30.04
CA LEU A 536 5.59 -1.64 29.12
C LEU A 536 6.85 -2.41 29.55
N GLY A 537 7.52 -3.04 28.60
CA GLY A 537 8.76 -3.79 28.85
C GLY A 537 8.56 -5.17 29.48
N HIS A 538 7.35 -5.73 29.42
CA HIS A 538 7.03 -7.00 30.06
C HIS A 538 7.79 -8.22 29.48
N GLN A 539 8.27 -8.19 28.23
CA GLN A 539 9.01 -9.28 27.53
C GLN A 539 8.32 -10.66 27.54
N MET A 540 7.00 -10.70 27.76
CA MET A 540 6.22 -11.94 27.75
C MET A 540 5.88 -12.34 26.31
N LYS A 541 5.72 -13.65 26.09
CA LYS A 541 5.37 -14.23 24.79
C LYS A 541 3.94 -14.79 24.84
N GLY A 542 3.24 -14.70 23.71
CA GLY A 542 1.88 -15.21 23.51
C GLY A 542 1.16 -14.42 22.41
N ASP A 543 0.09 -14.99 21.84
CA ASP A 543 -0.55 -14.46 20.63
C ASP A 543 -1.12 -13.04 20.78
N VAL A 544 -1.56 -12.67 21.98
CA VAL A 544 -2.14 -11.36 22.30
C VAL A 544 -1.14 -10.42 22.97
N ILE A 545 -0.25 -10.97 23.82
CA ILE A 545 0.62 -10.18 24.71
C ILE A 545 1.99 -9.88 24.09
N ALA A 546 2.46 -10.68 23.13
CA ALA A 546 3.80 -10.50 22.55
C ALA A 546 3.88 -9.22 21.72
N HIS A 547 4.86 -8.36 22.01
CA HIS A 547 5.13 -7.17 21.21
C HIS A 547 6.63 -6.83 21.16
N GLU A 548 7.17 -6.65 19.95
CA GLU A 548 8.61 -6.42 19.71
C GLU A 548 9.10 -5.09 20.32
N TYR A 549 8.38 -3.99 20.07
CA TYR A 549 8.72 -2.69 20.63
C TYR A 549 8.24 -2.52 22.09
N PHE A 550 6.92 -2.53 22.34
CA PHE A 550 6.35 -2.31 23.68
C PHE A 550 6.66 -3.38 24.71
N GLY A 551 6.91 -4.61 24.29
CA GLY A 551 7.35 -5.68 25.18
C GLY A 551 8.84 -5.63 25.48
N HIS A 552 9.66 -4.98 24.66
CA HIS A 552 11.13 -5.06 24.78
C HIS A 552 11.84 -3.71 24.58
N ARG A 553 11.87 -3.18 23.35
CA ARG A 553 12.69 -1.99 22.99
C ARG A 553 12.30 -0.70 23.72
N VAL A 554 11.02 -0.53 24.08
CA VAL A 554 10.47 0.70 24.70
C VAL A 554 11.18 1.10 26.00
N ILE A 555 11.77 0.15 26.72
CA ILE A 555 12.50 0.41 27.97
C ILE A 555 13.70 1.32 27.71
N ALA A 556 14.50 1.01 26.68
CA ALA A 556 15.72 1.75 26.35
C ALA A 556 15.39 3.21 25.98
N ASP A 557 14.38 3.41 25.14
CA ASP A 557 13.98 4.74 24.68
C ASP A 557 13.44 5.59 25.82
N LEU A 558 12.58 5.02 26.68
CA LEU A 558 12.03 5.75 27.83
C LEU A 558 13.10 6.03 28.90
N GLN A 559 14.04 5.12 29.11
CA GLN A 559 15.15 5.31 30.06
C GLN A 559 16.13 6.41 29.62
N ALA A 560 16.29 6.64 28.31
CA ALA A 560 17.11 7.73 27.78
C ALA A 560 16.57 9.14 28.11
N VAL A 561 15.32 9.24 28.57
CA VAL A 561 14.64 10.50 28.90
C VAL A 561 14.86 10.85 30.37
N ASN A 562 15.26 12.06 30.71
CA ASN A 562 15.42 12.46 32.12
C ASN A 562 14.14 12.98 32.80
N LEU A 563 12.99 12.90 32.13
CA LEU A 563 11.69 13.32 32.66
C LEU A 563 10.91 12.14 33.27
N PHE A 564 10.14 12.43 34.32
CA PHE A 564 9.22 11.46 34.94
C PHE A 564 7.93 11.28 34.11
N ILE A 565 7.28 12.40 33.76
CA ILE A 565 6.16 12.41 32.81
C ILE A 565 6.75 12.56 31.42
N VAL A 566 6.51 11.58 30.56
CA VAL A 566 7.00 11.58 29.18
C VAL A 566 5.79 11.76 28.27
N ASN A 567 5.66 12.94 27.68
CA ASN A 567 4.66 13.19 26.66
C ASN A 567 5.20 12.66 25.33
N ILE A 568 4.46 11.73 24.76
CA ILE A 568 4.85 11.07 23.52
C ILE A 568 3.80 11.37 22.45
N GLU A 569 4.29 11.60 21.25
CA GLU A 569 3.51 11.36 20.05
C GLU A 569 4.01 10.06 19.43
N TRP A 570 3.05 9.25 19.02
CA TRP A 570 3.33 8.03 18.28
C TRP A 570 3.87 8.43 16.90
N THR A 571 5.19 8.33 16.69
CA THR A 571 5.78 8.59 15.37
C THR A 571 5.79 7.37 14.48
N ARG A 572 5.56 7.62 13.20
CA ARG A 572 5.82 6.67 12.12
C ARG A 572 7.26 6.83 11.64
N HIS A 573 8.15 5.95 12.07
CA HIS A 573 9.31 5.58 11.26
C HIS A 573 9.15 4.10 10.88
N ASN A 574 9.24 3.79 9.59
CA ASN A 574 9.28 2.43 9.03
C ASN A 574 8.11 1.47 9.31
N GLN A 575 6.86 1.95 9.23
CA GLN A 575 5.65 1.08 9.19
C GLN A 575 5.45 0.10 10.37
N LYS A 576 6.28 0.19 11.41
CA LYS A 576 6.02 -0.21 12.80
C LYS A 576 6.04 1.06 13.66
N ILE A 577 5.44 1.07 14.84
CA ILE A 577 5.79 2.10 15.84
C ILE A 577 7.20 1.76 16.32
N ASP A 578 8.22 2.24 15.62
CA ASP A 578 9.63 1.98 15.94
C ASP A 578 10.21 3.01 16.91
N GLY A 579 9.41 3.94 17.41
CA GLY A 579 9.90 4.94 18.36
C GLY A 579 8.84 5.90 18.90
N LEU A 580 9.16 6.46 20.05
CA LEU A 580 8.45 7.57 20.67
C LEU A 580 9.02 8.89 20.16
N LYS A 581 8.19 9.77 19.56
CA LYS A 581 8.59 11.16 19.38
C LYS A 581 8.27 11.89 20.66
N MET A 582 9.32 12.32 21.33
CA MET A 582 9.17 13.13 22.52
C MET A 582 8.76 14.55 22.14
N LYS A 583 7.77 15.06 22.86
CA LYS A 583 7.38 16.47 22.82
C LYS A 583 8.16 17.31 23.83
#